data_AF-A0A820UL71-F1
#
_entry.id   AF-A0A820UL71-F1
#
_cell.length_a   1.000
_cell.length_b   1.000
_cell.length_c   1.000
_cell.angle_alpha   90.00
_cell.angle_beta   90.00
_cell.angle_gamma   90.00
#
_symmetry.space_group_name_H-M   'P 1'
#
loop_
_entity.id
_entity.type
_entity.pdbx_description
1 polymer ?
#
loop_
_entity_poly.entity_id
_entity_poly.type
_entity_poly.pdbx_seq_one_letter_code
_entity_poly.pdbx_strand_id
1 'polypeptide(L)'
;MKDGNPFESFWNELHIDFIDTVAYQLNYDEYSIDQWNRLFPFVRYPVIALKDAPASFPMEARYRSLQKYMTWSENIINEVQQHQKNLFNNESYIGIHLRNDLDWEQACSNVESYETRSFMASPQCLDLLSSSHTFVTHKICYPTDEEILRLLKNVILRTRIRNIYVATDKRSMIKEIEEHLSAQRVHVKHLDPWLPVIDVAMLAHADYFIGNCVSSLTSIVKRARDIKKLPSAFWGFSN
;
A
#
# COMPACT_ATOMS: atom_id res chain seq x y z
N MET A 1 -3.40 -4.91 27.92
CA MET A 1 -3.13 -3.72 27.06
C MET A 1 -1.67 -3.62 26.62
N LYS A 2 -0.71 -4.11 27.42
CA LYS A 2 0.74 -3.95 27.20
C LYS A 2 1.47 -5.26 26.94
N ASP A 3 0.76 -6.37 26.73
CA ASP A 3 1.40 -7.68 26.59
C ASP A 3 2.01 -7.83 25.19
N GLY A 4 3.34 -7.94 25.14
CA GLY A 4 4.13 -8.20 23.94
C GLY A 4 4.46 -6.94 23.12
N ASN A 5 5.27 -7.14 22.08
CA ASN A 5 5.63 -6.12 21.11
C ASN A 5 4.58 -6.11 19.97
N PRO A 6 4.04 -4.94 19.53
CA PRO A 6 4.45 -3.57 19.86
C PRO A 6 3.70 -2.91 21.03
N PHE A 7 2.75 -3.62 21.64
CA PHE A 7 1.81 -3.06 22.62
C PHE A 7 2.50 -2.45 23.84
N GLU A 8 3.48 -3.13 24.41
CA GLU A 8 4.21 -2.64 25.60
C GLU A 8 4.90 -1.32 25.31
N SER A 9 5.70 -1.29 24.24
CA SER A 9 6.51 -0.13 23.85
C SER A 9 5.65 1.08 23.51
N PHE A 10 4.51 0.87 22.82
CA PHE A 10 3.61 1.96 22.46
C PHE A 10 3.10 2.71 23.69
N TRP A 11 2.61 1.99 24.70
CA TRP A 11 2.07 2.62 25.91
C TRP A 11 3.16 3.12 26.86
N ASN A 12 4.32 2.46 26.91
CA ASN A 12 5.47 2.89 27.72
C ASN A 12 6.04 4.24 27.26
N GLU A 13 6.13 4.46 25.95
CA GLU A 13 6.61 5.74 25.37
C GLU A 13 5.70 6.92 25.73
N LEU A 14 4.39 6.66 25.88
CA LEU A 14 3.42 7.65 26.34
C LEU A 14 3.34 7.76 27.87
N HIS A 15 4.13 6.97 28.60
CA HIS A 15 4.08 6.84 30.06
C HIS A 15 2.68 6.51 30.60
N ILE A 16 1.98 5.59 29.93
CA ILE A 16 0.63 5.15 30.28
C ILE A 16 0.64 3.74 30.88
N ASP A 17 -0.04 3.61 32.02
CA ASP A 17 -0.39 2.36 32.67
C ASP A 17 -1.90 2.26 32.87
N PHE A 18 -2.41 1.02 32.88
CA PHE A 18 -3.84 0.72 33.01
C PHE A 18 -4.08 0.04 34.36
N ILE A 19 -4.90 0.66 35.20
CA ILE A 19 -5.27 0.12 36.52
C ILE A 19 -6.36 -0.96 36.45
N ASP A 20 -7.10 -1.01 35.34
CA ASP A 20 -8.19 -1.95 35.11
C ASP A 20 -8.35 -2.21 33.60
N THR A 21 -9.03 -3.30 33.24
CA THR A 21 -9.36 -3.66 31.85
C THR A 21 -10.78 -4.19 31.78
N VAL A 22 -11.58 -3.66 30.85
CA VAL A 22 -12.95 -4.10 30.62
C VAL A 22 -13.00 -4.92 29.33
N ALA A 23 -13.42 -6.18 29.44
CA ALA A 23 -13.69 -7.02 28.27
C ALA A 23 -15.03 -6.62 27.63
N TYR A 24 -15.11 -6.67 26.30
CA TYR A 24 -16.32 -6.42 25.54
C TYR A 24 -16.37 -7.29 24.28
N GLN A 25 -17.57 -7.44 23.73
CA GLN A 25 -17.81 -8.15 22.48
C GLN A 25 -18.75 -7.29 21.63
N LEU A 26 -18.16 -6.43 20.80
CA LEU A 26 -18.86 -5.50 19.92
C LEU A 26 -18.14 -5.46 18.57
N ASN A 27 -18.91 -5.29 17.50
CA ASN A 27 -18.34 -4.96 16.19
C ASN A 27 -18.07 -3.45 16.10
N TYR A 28 -17.22 -3.06 15.16
CA TYR A 28 -16.95 -1.65 14.85
C TYR A 28 -17.78 -1.12 13.67
N ASP A 29 -18.86 -1.82 13.32
CA ASP A 29 -19.77 -1.40 12.27
C ASP A 29 -20.81 -0.38 12.78
N GLU A 30 -21.47 0.29 11.84
CA GLU A 30 -22.49 1.31 12.11
C GLU A 30 -23.70 0.75 12.88
N TYR A 31 -23.98 -0.55 12.75
CA TYR A 31 -25.08 -1.22 13.45
C TYR A 31 -24.83 -1.39 14.95
N SER A 32 -23.56 -1.27 15.38
CA SER A 32 -23.16 -1.47 16.78
C SER A 32 -23.11 -0.17 17.60
N ILE A 33 -23.36 1.00 16.99
CA ILE A 33 -23.24 2.32 17.62
C ILE A 33 -24.08 2.43 18.90
N ASP A 34 -25.35 2.01 18.86
CA ASP A 34 -26.23 2.07 20.03
C ASP A 34 -25.76 1.16 21.17
N GLN A 35 -25.12 0.03 20.83
CA GLN A 35 -24.57 -0.89 21.82
C GLN A 35 -23.31 -0.30 22.46
N TRP A 36 -22.43 0.31 21.66
CA TRP A 36 -21.27 1.07 22.16
C TRP A 36 -21.69 2.17 23.12
N ASN A 37 -22.66 3.01 22.74
CA ASN A 37 -23.12 4.12 23.56
C ASN A 37 -23.78 3.66 24.87
N ARG A 38 -24.47 2.52 24.87
CA ARG A 38 -25.10 1.94 26.05
C ARG A 38 -24.09 1.31 27.02
N LEU A 39 -23.11 0.59 26.49
CA LEU A 39 -22.10 -0.11 27.30
C LEU A 39 -21.01 0.84 27.81
N PHE A 40 -20.64 1.82 26.99
CA PHE A 40 -19.58 2.78 27.27
C PHE A 40 -20.07 4.23 27.19
N PRO A 41 -21.05 4.64 28.02
CA PRO A 41 -21.55 6.00 28.00
C PRO A 41 -20.46 6.98 28.46
N PHE A 42 -20.35 8.12 27.78
CA PHE A 42 -19.28 9.11 28.02
C PHE A 42 -19.18 9.58 29.48
N VAL A 43 -20.32 9.66 30.19
CA VAL A 43 -20.38 10.10 31.60
C VAL A 43 -19.57 9.15 32.50
N ARG A 44 -19.51 7.86 32.16
CA ARG A 44 -18.79 6.84 32.91
C ARG A 44 -17.44 6.50 32.28
N TYR A 45 -17.34 6.57 30.95
CA TYR A 45 -16.14 6.24 30.18
C TYR A 45 -15.76 7.44 29.30
N PRO A 46 -15.17 8.51 29.88
CA PRO A 46 -14.79 9.70 29.12
C PRO A 46 -13.63 9.44 28.15
N VAL A 47 -12.85 8.39 28.41
CA VAL A 47 -11.76 7.92 27.55
C VAL A 47 -11.94 6.43 27.32
N ILE A 48 -12.07 6.03 26.05
CA ILE A 48 -12.05 4.62 25.64
C ILE A 48 -10.69 4.36 24.98
N ALA A 49 -9.81 3.68 25.71
CA ALA A 49 -8.51 3.25 25.21
C ALA A 49 -8.59 1.77 24.79
N LEU A 50 -8.29 1.48 23.53
CA LEU A 50 -8.39 0.14 22.94
C LEU A 50 -7.00 -0.44 22.68
N LYS A 51 -6.87 -1.76 22.84
CA LYS A 51 -5.59 -2.46 22.61
C LYS A 51 -5.18 -2.40 21.15
N ASP A 52 -6.16 -2.51 20.25
CA ASP A 52 -6.00 -2.57 18.80
C ASP A 52 -6.86 -1.48 18.15
N ALA A 53 -6.57 -1.20 16.87
CA ALA A 53 -7.38 -0.26 16.09
C ALA A 53 -8.83 -0.78 15.96
N PRO A 54 -9.86 0.05 16.22
CA PRO A 54 -11.26 -0.34 16.06
C PRO A 54 -11.68 -0.30 14.59
N ALA A 55 -11.03 -1.10 13.74
CA ALA A 55 -11.20 -1.08 12.29
C ALA A 55 -10.91 -2.46 11.67
N SER A 56 -11.46 -2.70 10.48
CA SER A 56 -11.15 -3.88 9.69
C SER A 56 -9.80 -3.78 8.98
N PHE A 57 -9.18 -4.93 8.73
CA PHE A 57 -8.09 -5.06 7.77
C PHE A 57 -8.43 -6.14 6.72
N PRO A 58 -8.33 -5.83 5.40
CA PRO A 58 -8.08 -4.52 4.84
C PRO A 58 -9.23 -3.53 5.11
N MET A 59 -8.98 -2.24 4.83
CA MET A 59 -10.00 -1.21 4.90
C MET A 59 -11.15 -1.52 3.94
N GLU A 60 -12.39 -1.44 4.45
CA GLU A 60 -13.59 -1.60 3.62
C GLU A 60 -13.64 -0.57 2.47
N ALA A 61 -14.24 -0.95 1.34
CA ALA A 61 -14.31 -0.12 0.14
C ALA A 61 -14.91 1.28 0.40
N ARG A 62 -15.96 1.36 1.22
CA ARG A 62 -16.63 2.62 1.59
C ARG A 62 -15.70 3.63 2.27
N TYR A 63 -14.71 3.16 3.03
CA TYR A 63 -13.79 4.02 3.78
C TYR A 63 -12.57 4.44 2.96
N ARG A 64 -12.33 3.87 1.77
CA ARG A 64 -11.16 4.22 0.94
C ARG A 64 -11.11 5.70 0.59
N SER A 65 -12.27 6.36 0.47
CA SER A 65 -12.38 7.79 0.17
C SER A 65 -11.87 8.69 1.31
N LEU A 66 -11.76 8.18 2.54
CA LEU A 66 -11.23 8.93 3.69
C LEU A 66 -9.73 9.25 3.53
N GLN A 67 -9.03 8.59 2.61
CA GLN A 67 -7.64 8.92 2.29
C GLN A 67 -7.43 10.40 1.92
N LYS A 68 -8.49 11.09 1.45
CA LYS A 68 -8.43 12.53 1.15
C LYS A 68 -8.08 13.41 2.36
N TYR A 69 -8.28 12.92 3.58
CA TYR A 69 -7.94 13.61 4.81
C TYR A 69 -6.50 13.35 5.30
N MET A 70 -5.81 12.37 4.70
CA MET A 70 -4.40 12.10 4.98
C MET A 70 -3.52 12.90 4.02
N THR A 71 -3.11 14.09 4.44
CA THR A 71 -2.22 14.96 3.67
C THR A 71 -0.76 14.75 4.04
N TRP A 72 0.12 14.83 3.06
CA TRP A 72 1.57 14.84 3.30
C TRP A 72 1.98 16.07 4.09
N SER A 73 2.95 15.92 5.00
CA SER A 73 3.56 17.07 5.67
C SER A 73 4.42 17.87 4.69
N GLU A 74 4.67 19.14 5.01
CA GLU A 74 5.54 20.01 4.19
C GLU A 74 6.93 19.40 4.01
N ASN A 75 7.49 18.76 5.03
CA ASN A 75 8.78 18.09 4.96
C ASN A 75 8.79 16.98 3.90
N ILE A 76 7.77 16.11 3.89
CA ILE A 76 7.68 15.03 2.90
C ILE A 76 7.46 15.59 1.49
N ILE A 77 6.66 16.63 1.34
CA ILE A 77 6.45 17.27 0.03
C ILE A 77 7.75 17.90 -0.49
N ASN A 78 8.49 18.60 0.35
CA ASN A 78 9.77 19.22 -0.02
C ASN A 78 10.80 18.15 -0.43
N GLU A 79 10.86 17.05 0.31
CA GLU A 79 11.75 15.93 -0.01
C GLU A 79 11.38 15.26 -1.34
N VAL A 80 10.10 15.00 -1.59
CA VAL A 80 9.61 14.49 -2.88
C VAL A 80 10.00 15.43 -4.03
N GLN A 81 9.79 16.74 -3.89
CA GLN A 81 10.15 17.72 -4.92
C GLN A 81 11.66 17.75 -5.19
N GLN A 82 12.48 17.65 -4.14
CA GLN A 82 13.94 17.56 -4.27
C GLN A 82 14.35 16.28 -5.02
N HIS A 83 13.77 15.13 -4.68
CA HIS A 83 14.06 13.88 -5.39
C HIS A 83 13.59 13.91 -6.84
N GLN A 84 12.40 14.45 -7.13
CA GLN A 84 11.91 14.62 -8.50
C GLN A 84 12.86 15.48 -9.34
N LYS A 85 13.35 16.59 -8.77
CA LYS A 85 14.34 17.45 -9.42
C LYS A 85 15.67 16.72 -9.64
N ASN A 86 16.19 16.06 -8.62
CA ASN A 86 17.53 15.46 -8.67
C ASN A 86 17.59 14.18 -9.52
N LEU A 87 16.55 13.36 -9.47
CA LEU A 87 16.50 12.08 -10.18
C LEU A 87 16.05 12.23 -11.63
N PHE A 88 15.12 13.14 -11.88
CA PHE A 88 14.38 13.22 -13.15
C PHE A 88 14.30 14.64 -13.73
N ASN A 89 14.98 15.64 -13.16
CA ASN A 89 14.90 17.04 -13.60
C ASN A 89 13.45 17.56 -13.69
N ASN A 90 12.58 17.12 -12.77
CA ASN A 90 11.13 17.37 -12.77
C ASN A 90 10.37 16.88 -14.02
N GLU A 91 10.98 16.01 -14.83
CA GLU A 91 10.27 15.33 -15.91
C GLU A 91 9.35 14.23 -15.37
N SER A 92 8.33 13.88 -16.16
CA SER A 92 7.40 12.81 -15.82
C SER A 92 8.11 11.48 -15.57
N TYR A 93 7.59 10.69 -14.62
CA TYR A 93 8.13 9.38 -14.27
C TYR A 93 7.03 8.34 -13.97
N ILE A 94 7.36 7.07 -14.22
CA ILE A 94 6.56 5.92 -13.82
C ILE A 94 7.07 5.45 -12.46
N GLY A 95 6.19 5.40 -11.47
CA GLY A 95 6.47 4.79 -10.18
C GLY A 95 6.09 3.30 -10.21
N ILE A 96 7.01 2.44 -9.77
CA ILE A 96 6.74 1.02 -9.61
C ILE A 96 7.00 0.58 -8.17
N HIS A 97 6.12 -0.27 -7.64
CA HIS A 97 6.32 -0.92 -6.35
C HIS A 97 6.53 -2.41 -6.55
N LEU A 98 7.73 -2.87 -6.17
CA LEU A 98 8.12 -4.27 -6.13
C LEU A 98 8.08 -4.72 -4.67
N ARG A 99 7.28 -5.75 -4.38
CA ARG A 99 7.27 -6.42 -3.07
C ARG A 99 7.76 -7.84 -3.33
N ASN A 100 9.05 -8.06 -3.13
CA ASN A 100 9.81 -9.20 -3.59
C ASN A 100 10.90 -9.69 -2.60
N ASP A 101 10.78 -9.36 -1.31
CA ASP A 101 11.59 -10.00 -0.28
C ASP A 101 11.09 -11.42 0.05
N LEU A 102 11.95 -12.21 0.73
CA LEU A 102 11.69 -13.61 1.07
C LEU A 102 10.44 -13.80 1.96
N ASP A 103 10.15 -12.84 2.84
CA ASP A 103 8.95 -12.88 3.67
C ASP A 103 7.68 -12.84 2.83
N TRP A 104 7.71 -12.06 1.75
CA TRP A 104 6.61 -11.89 0.82
C TRP A 104 6.45 -13.08 -0.13
N GLU A 105 7.56 -13.62 -0.62
CA GLU A 105 7.54 -14.88 -1.40
C GLU A 105 6.86 -16.00 -0.60
N GLN A 106 7.24 -16.15 0.68
CA GLN A 106 6.64 -17.14 1.57
C GLN A 106 5.14 -16.88 1.78
N ALA A 107 4.72 -15.62 1.95
CA ALA A 107 3.32 -15.25 2.08
C ALA A 107 2.49 -15.58 0.82
N CYS A 108 3.09 -15.49 -0.37
CA CYS A 108 2.44 -15.76 -1.64
C CYS A 108 2.50 -17.24 -2.08
N SER A 109 3.37 -18.05 -1.47
CA SER A 109 3.69 -19.43 -1.90
C SER A 109 2.48 -20.34 -2.15
N ASN A 110 1.44 -20.26 -1.30
CA ASN A 110 0.25 -21.14 -1.37
C ASN A 110 -1.05 -20.37 -1.63
N VAL A 111 -0.96 -19.12 -2.11
CA VAL A 111 -2.12 -18.20 -2.18
C VAL A 111 -3.27 -18.75 -3.04
N GLU A 112 -2.96 -19.52 -4.07
CA GLU A 112 -3.95 -20.10 -4.99
C GLU A 112 -4.79 -21.20 -4.34
N SER A 113 -4.26 -21.91 -3.33
CA SER A 113 -5.00 -22.98 -2.65
C SER A 113 -6.14 -22.47 -1.77
N TYR A 114 -6.16 -21.17 -1.47
CA TYR A 114 -7.21 -20.55 -0.66
C TYR A 114 -8.46 -20.17 -1.46
N GLU A 115 -8.39 -20.16 -2.80
CA GLU A 115 -9.49 -19.75 -3.69
C GLU A 115 -10.19 -18.45 -3.22
N THR A 116 -9.40 -17.46 -2.80
CA THR A 116 -9.89 -16.24 -2.15
C THR A 116 -9.68 -15.00 -3.01
N ARG A 117 -10.61 -14.05 -2.88
CA ARG A 117 -10.48 -12.67 -3.39
C ARG A 117 -9.95 -11.70 -2.34
N SER A 118 -9.95 -12.12 -1.08
CA SER A 118 -9.57 -11.29 0.07
C SER A 118 -8.37 -11.90 0.76
N PHE A 119 -7.21 -11.65 0.16
CA PHE A 119 -5.90 -11.91 0.76
C PHE A 119 -5.17 -10.58 0.95
N MET A 120 -4.95 -10.20 2.20
CA MET A 120 -4.39 -8.89 2.59
C MET A 120 -5.11 -7.73 1.88
N ALA A 121 -4.41 -6.92 1.08
CA ALA A 121 -5.00 -5.75 0.41
C ALA A 121 -5.56 -6.03 -0.99
N SER A 122 -5.63 -7.30 -1.44
CA SER A 122 -6.11 -7.65 -2.78
C SER A 122 -7.50 -7.15 -3.19
N PRO A 123 -8.46 -6.88 -2.28
CA PRO A 123 -9.72 -6.22 -2.66
C PRO A 123 -9.51 -4.88 -3.40
N GLN A 124 -8.36 -4.21 -3.24
CA GLN A 124 -8.05 -2.97 -3.96
C GLN A 124 -8.01 -3.12 -5.49
N CYS A 125 -7.68 -4.32 -6.00
CA CYS A 125 -7.65 -4.59 -7.43
C CYS A 125 -8.78 -5.52 -7.87
N LEU A 126 -9.20 -6.47 -7.02
CA LEU A 126 -10.21 -7.47 -7.37
C LEU A 126 -11.64 -6.93 -7.27
N ASP A 127 -11.96 -6.04 -6.32
CA ASP A 127 -13.31 -5.46 -6.22
C ASP A 127 -13.68 -4.61 -7.45
N LEU A 128 -12.67 -4.18 -8.20
CA LEU A 128 -12.85 -3.39 -9.43
C LEU A 128 -13.19 -4.26 -10.65
N LEU A 129 -13.02 -5.58 -10.55
CA LEU A 129 -13.27 -6.51 -11.64
C LEU A 129 -14.73 -6.94 -11.65
N SER A 130 -15.33 -6.94 -12.83
CA SER A 130 -16.72 -7.41 -13.05
C SER A 130 -16.90 -8.90 -12.76
N SER A 131 -15.82 -9.69 -12.89
CA SER A 131 -15.85 -11.12 -12.61
C SER A 131 -15.71 -11.38 -11.12
N SER A 132 -16.70 -12.07 -10.53
CA SER A 132 -16.65 -12.58 -9.16
C SER A 132 -15.76 -13.83 -9.01
N HIS A 133 -15.30 -14.44 -10.11
CA HIS A 133 -14.54 -15.68 -10.11
C HIS A 133 -13.02 -15.48 -10.28
N THR A 134 -12.55 -14.24 -10.35
CA THR A 134 -11.11 -13.94 -10.35
C THR A 134 -10.58 -13.97 -8.93
N PHE A 135 -9.73 -14.94 -8.62
CA PHE A 135 -9.06 -15.09 -7.33
C PHE A 135 -7.65 -14.50 -7.34
N VAL A 136 -7.06 -14.37 -6.15
CA VAL A 136 -5.64 -14.00 -6.03
C VAL A 136 -4.80 -15.15 -6.55
N THR A 137 -4.01 -14.89 -7.60
CA THR A 137 -3.05 -15.84 -8.16
C THR A 137 -1.65 -15.55 -7.65
N HIS A 138 -0.74 -16.52 -7.78
CA HIS A 138 0.67 -16.30 -7.47
C HIS A 138 1.22 -15.11 -8.27
N LYS A 139 0.86 -14.99 -9.55
CA LYS A 139 1.26 -13.87 -10.41
C LYS A 139 0.77 -12.49 -9.93
N ILE A 140 -0.42 -12.42 -9.32
CA ILE A 140 -0.97 -11.18 -8.73
C ILE A 140 -0.25 -10.83 -7.41
N CYS A 141 0.11 -11.84 -6.62
CA CYS A 141 0.74 -11.69 -5.31
C CYS A 141 2.26 -11.45 -5.39
N TYR A 142 2.94 -12.21 -6.24
CA TYR A 142 4.39 -12.26 -6.45
C TYR A 142 4.68 -12.43 -7.96
N PRO A 143 4.66 -11.33 -8.74
CA PRO A 143 4.83 -11.39 -10.19
C PRO A 143 6.25 -11.83 -10.57
N THR A 144 6.37 -12.56 -11.69
CA THR A 144 7.67 -12.93 -12.26
C THR A 144 8.36 -11.72 -12.89
N ASP A 145 9.67 -11.80 -13.06
CA ASP A 145 10.45 -10.78 -13.74
C ASP A 145 9.94 -10.51 -15.16
N GLU A 146 9.58 -11.57 -15.88
CA GLU A 146 8.99 -11.47 -17.21
C GLU A 146 7.70 -10.64 -17.21
N GLU A 147 6.81 -10.86 -16.23
CA GLU A 147 5.57 -10.09 -16.13
C GLU A 147 5.84 -8.62 -15.83
N ILE A 148 6.77 -8.33 -14.91
CA ILE A 148 7.17 -6.97 -14.55
C ILE A 148 7.70 -6.25 -15.79
N LEU A 149 8.67 -6.85 -16.48
CA LEU A 149 9.32 -6.28 -17.66
C LEU A 149 8.31 -6.06 -18.80
N ARG A 150 7.43 -7.03 -19.05
CA ARG A 150 6.42 -6.96 -20.10
C ARG A 150 5.39 -5.86 -19.84
N LEU A 151 4.81 -5.79 -18.65
CA LEU A 151 3.84 -4.75 -18.32
C LEU A 151 4.48 -3.36 -18.32
N LEU A 152 5.69 -3.23 -17.77
CA LEU A 152 6.43 -1.98 -17.76
C LEU A 152 6.72 -1.48 -19.19
N LYS A 153 7.16 -2.37 -20.09
CA LYS A 153 7.33 -2.07 -21.51
C LYS A 153 6.04 -1.52 -22.14
N ASN A 154 4.91 -2.19 -21.90
CA ASN A 154 3.61 -1.76 -22.43
C ASN A 154 3.21 -0.37 -21.92
N VAL A 155 3.43 -0.10 -20.63
CA VAL A 155 3.16 1.22 -20.04
C VAL A 155 4.06 2.29 -20.63
N ILE A 156 5.35 2.03 -20.83
CA ILE A 156 6.29 2.98 -21.45
C ILE A 156 5.89 3.29 -22.89
N LEU A 157 5.54 2.28 -23.68
CA LEU A 157 5.11 2.49 -25.07
C LEU A 157 3.85 3.33 -25.16
N ARG A 158 2.90 3.14 -24.23
CA ARG A 158 1.64 3.88 -24.18
C ARG A 158 1.82 5.31 -23.66
N THR A 159 2.60 5.50 -22.59
CA THR A 159 2.74 6.80 -21.91
C THR A 159 3.86 7.66 -22.47
N ARG A 160 4.84 7.06 -23.16
CA ARG A 160 6.10 7.67 -23.61
C ARG A 160 7.02 8.17 -22.50
N ILE A 161 6.70 7.87 -21.24
CA ILE A 161 7.52 8.21 -20.07
C ILE A 161 8.70 7.24 -20.00
N ARG A 162 9.92 7.76 -19.84
CA ARG A 162 11.17 6.97 -19.81
C ARG A 162 11.83 6.92 -18.43
N ASN A 163 11.48 7.85 -17.56
CA ASN A 163 11.96 7.87 -16.18
C ASN A 163 11.17 6.86 -15.35
N ILE A 164 11.86 6.02 -14.59
CA ILE A 164 11.27 4.95 -13.80
C ILE A 164 11.81 5.05 -12.38
N TYR A 165 10.90 5.22 -11.43
CA TYR A 165 11.18 5.20 -10.00
C TYR A 165 10.80 3.84 -9.43
N VAL A 166 11.75 3.15 -8.80
CA VAL A 166 11.54 1.85 -8.18
C VAL A 166 11.55 1.99 -6.66
N ALA A 167 10.41 1.69 -6.05
CA ALA A 167 10.30 1.39 -4.63
C ALA A 167 10.29 -0.13 -4.45
N THR A 168 11.12 -0.65 -3.56
CA THR A 168 11.23 -2.08 -3.30
C THR A 168 11.55 -2.37 -1.85
N ASP A 169 11.09 -3.51 -1.36
CA ASP A 169 11.48 -4.10 -0.08
C ASP A 169 12.81 -4.87 -0.16
N LYS A 170 13.26 -5.27 -1.36
CA LYS A 170 14.48 -6.05 -1.51
C LYS A 170 15.25 -5.83 -2.80
N ARG A 171 14.68 -6.24 -3.95
CA ARG A 171 15.38 -6.25 -5.25
C ARG A 171 14.78 -5.19 -6.16
N SER A 172 15.61 -4.26 -6.62
CA SER A 172 15.19 -3.12 -7.46
C SER A 172 15.09 -3.43 -8.95
N MET A 173 15.69 -4.54 -9.41
CA MET A 173 15.69 -4.97 -10.81
C MET A 173 16.22 -3.92 -11.81
N ILE A 174 17.06 -2.97 -11.37
CA ILE A 174 17.51 -1.86 -12.22
C ILE A 174 18.16 -2.39 -13.52
N LYS A 175 19.10 -3.34 -13.39
CA LYS A 175 19.84 -3.86 -14.55
C LYS A 175 18.92 -4.59 -15.51
N GLU A 176 18.06 -5.45 -14.98
CA GLU A 176 17.11 -6.24 -15.75
C GLU A 176 16.16 -5.33 -16.55
N ILE A 177 15.70 -4.23 -15.93
CA ILE A 177 14.85 -3.23 -16.57
C ILE A 177 15.62 -2.47 -17.67
N GLU A 178 16.82 -1.98 -17.37
CA GLU A 178 17.64 -1.22 -18.33
C GLU A 178 18.06 -2.06 -19.53
N GLU A 179 18.43 -3.32 -19.33
CA GLU A 179 18.82 -4.25 -20.39
C GLU A 179 17.62 -4.59 -21.29
N HIS A 180 16.50 -5.00 -20.69
CA HIS A 180 15.29 -5.38 -21.43
C HIS A 180 14.69 -4.20 -22.21
N LEU A 181 14.85 -2.97 -21.71
CA LEU A 181 14.28 -1.75 -22.28
C LEU A 181 15.33 -0.81 -22.89
N SER A 182 16.50 -1.34 -23.22
CA SER A 182 17.62 -0.60 -23.81
C SER A 182 17.22 0.20 -25.07
N ALA A 183 16.35 -0.37 -25.91
CA ALA A 183 15.81 0.29 -27.10
C ALA A 183 14.95 1.53 -26.76
N GLN A 184 14.31 1.56 -25.60
CA GLN A 184 13.49 2.68 -25.14
C GLN A 184 14.32 3.78 -24.45
N ARG A 185 15.59 3.51 -24.13
CA ARG A 185 16.51 4.42 -23.42
C ARG A 185 15.89 4.92 -22.11
N VAL A 186 15.48 3.98 -21.26
CA VAL A 186 14.89 4.27 -19.96
C VAL A 186 15.94 4.79 -18.97
N HIS A 187 15.49 5.53 -17.97
CA HIS A 187 16.29 6.00 -16.84
C HIS A 187 15.70 5.45 -15.56
N VAL A 188 16.32 4.41 -15.00
CA VAL A 188 15.79 3.70 -13.83
C VAL A 188 16.50 4.19 -12.58
N LYS A 189 15.73 4.56 -11.55
CA LYS A 189 16.24 5.06 -10.28
C LYS A 189 15.57 4.33 -9.12
N HIS A 190 16.38 3.97 -8.13
CA HIS A 190 15.95 3.45 -6.84
C HIS A 190 16.62 4.31 -5.77
N LEU A 191 15.81 4.86 -4.85
CA LEU A 191 16.29 5.78 -3.83
C LEU A 191 16.73 5.07 -2.54
N ASP A 192 16.06 3.99 -2.17
CA ASP A 192 16.20 3.30 -0.87
C ASP A 192 16.17 4.26 0.32
N PRO A 193 15.08 5.05 0.48
CA PRO A 193 15.04 6.07 1.51
C PRO A 193 14.97 5.46 2.90
N TRP A 194 15.62 6.12 3.87
CA TRP A 194 15.61 5.70 5.27
C TRP A 194 14.19 5.60 5.87
N LEU A 195 13.25 6.43 5.39
CA LEU A 195 11.83 6.29 5.69
C LEU A 195 11.08 5.73 4.47
N PRO A 196 10.41 4.58 4.60
CA PRO A 196 9.55 4.04 3.55
C PRO A 196 8.41 4.98 3.12
N VAL A 197 8.00 5.92 3.97
CA VAL A 197 6.96 6.91 3.61
C VAL A 197 7.40 7.82 2.45
N ILE A 198 8.71 8.03 2.26
CA ILE A 198 9.24 8.79 1.13
C ILE A 198 8.97 8.03 -0.18
N ASP A 199 9.20 6.72 -0.21
CA ASP A 199 8.83 5.87 -1.34
C ASP A 199 7.33 5.93 -1.64
N VAL A 200 6.49 5.79 -0.60
CA VAL A 200 5.03 5.89 -0.75
C VAL A 200 4.64 7.25 -1.34
N ALA A 201 5.25 8.34 -0.87
CA ALA A 201 4.98 9.68 -1.36
C ALA A 201 5.47 9.88 -2.81
N MET A 202 6.66 9.40 -3.16
CA MET A 202 7.19 9.41 -4.53
C MET A 202 6.26 8.65 -5.50
N LEU A 203 5.80 7.46 -5.12
CA LEU A 203 4.86 6.68 -5.93
C LEU A 203 3.48 7.36 -6.06
N ALA A 204 3.01 8.01 -4.99
CA ALA A 204 1.74 8.74 -5.01
C ALA A 204 1.78 9.97 -5.93
N HIS A 205 2.96 10.53 -6.19
CA HIS A 205 3.17 11.68 -7.09
C HIS A 205 3.61 11.31 -8.51
N ALA A 206 3.82 10.03 -8.81
CA ALA A 206 4.21 9.59 -10.15
C ALA A 206 3.12 9.89 -11.20
N ASP A 207 3.50 10.14 -12.45
CA ASP A 207 2.55 10.35 -13.54
C ASP A 207 1.79 9.07 -13.87
N TYR A 208 2.43 7.92 -13.70
CA TYR A 208 1.83 6.60 -13.80
C TYR A 208 2.33 5.69 -12.68
N PHE A 209 1.48 4.84 -12.12
CA PHE A 209 1.87 3.92 -11.06
C PHE A 209 1.56 2.47 -11.43
N ILE A 210 2.48 1.56 -11.12
CA ILE A 210 2.23 0.11 -11.15
C ILE A 210 2.57 -0.47 -9.77
N GLY A 211 1.59 -1.13 -9.15
CA GLY A 211 1.75 -1.63 -7.79
C GLY A 211 1.47 -3.13 -7.63
N ASN A 212 1.84 -3.66 -6.47
CA ASN A 212 1.46 -5.00 -6.05
C ASN A 212 0.04 -5.01 -5.46
N CYS A 213 -0.87 -5.82 -6.01
CA CYS A 213 -2.27 -5.83 -5.58
C CYS A 213 -2.46 -6.31 -4.13
N VAL A 214 -1.63 -7.22 -3.64
CA VAL A 214 -1.80 -7.82 -2.30
C VAL A 214 -1.21 -6.92 -1.21
N SER A 215 -0.25 -6.06 -1.55
CA SER A 215 0.42 -5.19 -0.58
C SER A 215 -0.46 -4.04 -0.07
N SER A 216 -0.52 -3.89 1.26
CA SER A 216 -1.16 -2.75 1.93
C SER A 216 -0.40 -1.43 1.74
N LEU A 217 0.93 -1.47 1.52
CA LEU A 217 1.73 -0.30 1.20
C LEU A 217 1.35 0.25 -0.19
N THR A 218 1.18 -0.63 -1.19
CA THR A 218 0.54 -0.26 -2.48
C THR A 218 -0.82 0.37 -2.26
N SER A 219 -1.62 -0.16 -1.33
CA SER A 219 -2.98 0.34 -1.10
C SER A 219 -3.01 1.79 -0.61
N ILE A 220 -2.01 2.22 0.17
CA ILE A 220 -1.86 3.64 0.55
C ILE A 220 -1.65 4.50 -0.70
N VAL A 221 -0.72 4.11 -1.57
CA VAL A 221 -0.44 4.79 -2.83
C VAL A 221 -1.68 4.84 -3.72
N LYS A 222 -2.32 3.70 -3.95
CA LYS A 222 -3.50 3.58 -4.82
C LYS A 222 -4.63 4.49 -4.35
N ARG A 223 -4.95 4.51 -3.06
CA ARG A 223 -6.00 5.39 -2.53
C ARG A 223 -5.64 6.86 -2.68
N ALA A 224 -4.39 7.24 -2.41
CA ALA A 224 -3.95 8.63 -2.57
C ALA A 224 -4.06 9.09 -4.04
N ARG A 225 -3.73 8.21 -4.97
CA ARG A 225 -3.85 8.43 -6.42
C ARG A 225 -5.30 8.49 -6.89
N ASP A 226 -6.17 7.64 -6.36
CA ASP A 226 -7.59 7.59 -6.73
C ASP A 226 -8.32 8.90 -6.37
N ILE A 227 -8.01 9.49 -5.21
CA ILE A 227 -8.53 10.82 -4.84
C ILE A 227 -8.17 11.88 -5.88
N LYS A 228 -6.95 11.80 -6.43
CA LYS A 228 -6.45 12.70 -7.47
C LYS A 228 -6.77 12.23 -8.90
N LYS A 229 -7.49 11.11 -9.06
CA LYS A 229 -7.79 10.45 -10.34
C LYS A 229 -6.55 10.17 -11.20
N LEU A 230 -5.43 9.84 -10.56
CA LEU A 230 -4.18 9.53 -11.25
C LEU A 230 -4.14 8.07 -11.74
N PRO A 231 -3.58 7.80 -12.92
CA PRO A 231 -3.63 6.47 -13.52
C PRO A 231 -2.76 5.48 -12.75
N SER A 232 -3.29 4.28 -12.54
CA SER A 232 -2.62 3.20 -11.80
C SER A 232 -2.93 1.85 -12.45
N ALA A 233 -1.98 0.91 -12.38
CA ALA A 233 -2.17 -0.49 -12.73
C ALA A 233 -1.61 -1.40 -11.62
N PHE A 234 -1.88 -2.69 -11.75
CA PHE A 234 -1.33 -3.72 -10.88
C PHE A 234 -0.65 -4.81 -11.69
N TRP A 235 0.36 -5.44 -11.10
CA TRP A 235 0.98 -6.63 -11.67
C TRP A 235 -0.02 -7.78 -11.79
N GLY A 236 0.18 -8.65 -12.78
CA GLY A 236 -0.61 -9.88 -12.95
C GLY A 236 -1.95 -9.71 -13.67
N PHE A 237 -2.33 -8.50 -14.07
CA PHE A 237 -3.60 -8.22 -14.78
C PHE A 237 -3.46 -7.95 -16.28
N SER A 238 -2.23 -7.94 -16.80
CA SER A 238 -2.03 -7.81 -18.24
C SER A 238 -2.24 -9.14 -18.95
N ASN A 239 -3.11 -9.15 -19.96
CA ASN A 239 -3.19 -10.21 -20.97
C ASN A 239 -1.91 -10.21 -21.82
#